data_AF-A0A969V2C3-F1
#
_entry.id   AF-A0A969V2C3-F1
#
_cell.length_a   1.000
_cell.length_b   1.000
_cell.length_c   1.000
_cell.angle_alpha   90.00
_cell.angle_beta   90.00
_cell.angle_gamma   90.00
#
_symmetry.space_group_name_H-M   'P 1'
#
loop_
_entity.id
_entity.type
_entity.pdbx_description
1 polymer ?
#
loop_
_entity_poly.entity_id
_entity_poly.type
_entity_poly.pdbx_seq_one_letter_code
_entity_poly.pdbx_strand_id
1 'polypeptide(L)' 'MEQIDISSEQYRIYSYEDNKFCKIENPLTLYVTENGTHRIVDAQGLTHRPSPGYLLISWLPKEGAPNFVA' A
#
# COMPACT_ATOMS: atom_id res chain seq x y z
N MET A 1 -12.47 -3.93 -10.30
CA MET A 1 -11.23 -4.08 -9.51
C MET A 1 -10.10 -3.48 -10.32
N GLU A 2 -9.43 -2.49 -9.76
CA GLU A 2 -8.32 -1.78 -10.38
C GLU A 2 -7.00 -2.35 -9.90
N GLN A 3 -6.03 -2.51 -10.81
CA GLN A 3 -4.68 -2.96 -10.50
C GLN A 3 -3.70 -1.83 -10.82
N ILE A 4 -2.88 -1.47 -9.84
CA ILE A 4 -1.94 -0.35 -9.92
C ILE A 4 -0.55 -0.89 -9.61
N ASP A 5 0.42 -0.58 -10.46
CA ASP A 5 1.84 -0.81 -10.18
C ASP A 5 2.32 0.24 -9.19
N ILE A 6 2.73 -0.23 -8.01
CA ILE A 6 3.28 0.59 -6.94
C ILE A 6 4.71 0.17 -6.59
N SER A 7 5.39 -0.53 -7.52
CA SER A 7 6.79 -0.97 -7.35
C SER A 7 7.79 0.18 -7.21
N SER A 8 7.37 1.42 -7.46
CA SER A 8 8.11 2.64 -7.17
C SER A 8 8.17 2.97 -5.68
N GLU A 9 7.35 2.35 -4.83
CA GLU A 9 7.34 2.58 -3.38
C GLU A 9 8.45 1.78 -2.68
N GLN A 10 9.15 2.43 -1.73
CA GLN A 10 10.00 1.75 -0.77
C GLN A 10 9.14 1.03 0.28
N TYR A 11 8.11 1.71 0.79
CA TYR A 11 7.14 1.12 1.70
C TYR A 11 5.81 1.86 1.66
N ARG A 12 4.77 1.18 2.17
CA ARG A 12 3.44 1.73 2.41
C ARG A 12 3.00 1.49 3.85
N ILE A 13 2.32 2.46 4.45
CA ILE A 13 1.82 2.42 5.81
C ILE A 13 0.31 2.65 5.80
N TYR A 14 -0.39 1.80 6.53
CA TYR A 14 -1.79 1.98 6.90
C TYR A 14 -1.83 2.30 8.40
N SER A 15 -2.24 3.52 8.74
CA SER A 15 -2.32 4.00 10.12
C SER A 15 -3.74 3.90 10.66
N TYR A 16 -3.87 3.46 11.90
CA TYR A 16 -5.13 3.25 12.62
C TYR A 16 -5.13 4.10 13.91
N GLU A 17 -6.21 4.00 14.67
CA GLU A 17 -6.29 4.59 16.02
C GLU A 17 -5.19 4.05 16.95
N ASP A 18 -4.95 4.77 18.05
CA ASP A 18 -3.98 4.43 19.09
C ASP A 18 -2.53 4.23 18.57
N ASN A 19 -2.15 4.95 17.52
CA ASN A 19 -0.84 4.84 16.85
C ASN A 19 -0.52 3.44 16.30
N LYS A 20 -1.51 2.58 16.13
CA LYS A 20 -1.31 1.28 15.46
C LYS A 20 -1.11 1.52 13.98
N PHE A 21 -0.19 0.77 13.38
CA PHE A 21 0.00 0.81 11.94
C PHE A 21 0.45 -0.55 11.40
N CYS A 22 0.16 -0.77 10.13
CA CYS A 22 0.75 -1.85 9.34
C CYS A 22 1.68 -1.24 8.29
N LYS A 23 2.95 -1.65 8.31
CA LYS A 23 3.94 -1.27 7.30
C LYS A 23 4.20 -2.45 6.37
N ILE A 24 4.14 -2.19 5.07
CA ILE A 24 4.41 -3.16 4.02
C ILE A 24 5.65 -2.66 3.27
N GLU A 25 6.73 -3.43 3.34
CA GLU A 25 8.01 -3.12 2.69
C GLU A 25 8.01 -3.62 1.24
N ASN A 26 8.65 -2.85 0.35
CA ASN A 26 8.80 -3.19 -1.08
C ASN A 26 7.51 -3.69 -1.74
N PRO A 27 6.39 -2.95 -1.64
CA PRO A 27 5.17 -3.34 -2.31
C PRO A 27 5.37 -3.27 -3.83
N LEU A 28 4.71 -4.16 -4.57
CA LEU A 28 4.78 -4.21 -6.03
C LEU A 28 3.44 -3.84 -6.66
N THR A 29 2.37 -4.45 -6.18
CA THR A 29 1.06 -4.32 -6.81
C THR A 29 0.01 -3.95 -5.78
N LEU A 30 -0.79 -2.94 -6.08
CA LEU A 30 -2.00 -2.59 -5.34
C LEU A 30 -3.22 -3.00 -6.15
N TYR A 31 -4.13 -3.72 -5.51
CA TYR A 31 -5.48 -3.94 -6.02
C TYR A 31 -6.47 -3.13 -5.19
N VAL A 32 -7.30 -2.34 -5.87
CA VAL A 32 -8.42 -1.62 -5.28
C VAL A 32 -9.71 -2.30 -5.75
N THR A 33 -10.46 -2.89 -4.82
CA THR A 33 -11.74 -3.51 -5.11
C THR A 33 -12.83 -2.47 -5.31
N GLU A 34 -14.00 -2.86 -5.81
CA GLU A 34 -15.12 -1.94 -6.09
C GLU A 34 -15.63 -1.20 -4.86
N ASN A 35 -15.48 -1.80 -3.67
CA ASN A 35 -15.79 -1.17 -2.39
C ASN A 35 -14.61 -0.39 -1.76
N GLY A 36 -13.55 -0.13 -2.54
CA GLY A 36 -12.38 0.64 -2.09
C GLY A 36 -11.44 -0.09 -1.14
N THR A 37 -11.54 -1.42 -0.99
CA THR A 37 -10.62 -2.18 -0.12
C THR A 37 -9.29 -2.43 -0.84
N HIS A 38 -8.19 -2.27 -0.11
CA HIS A 38 -6.84 -2.47 -0.64
C HIS A 38 -6.36 -3.92 -0.44
N ARG A 39 -5.67 -4.46 -1.45
CA ARG A 39 -4.83 -5.66 -1.34
C ARG A 39 -3.48 -5.35 -1.96
N ILE A 40 -2.39 -5.65 -1.25
CA ILE A 40 -1.03 -5.30 -1.66
C ILE A 40 -0.24 -6.58 -1.81
N VAL A 41 0.41 -6.77 -2.95
CA VAL A 41 1.39 -7.84 -3.14
C VAL A 41 2.77 -7.26 -2.96
N ASP A 42 3.58 -7.84 -2.09
CA ASP A 42 4.97 -7.43 -1.86
C ASP A 42 5.96 -8.14 -2.78
N ALA A 43 7.24 -7.76 -2.68
CA ALA A 43 8.34 -8.33 -3.45
C ALA A 43 8.57 -9.84 -3.21
N GLN A 44 8.03 -10.41 -2.13
CA GLN A 44 8.09 -11.84 -1.83
C GLN A 44 6.88 -12.59 -2.42
N GLY A 45 5.93 -11.89 -3.01
CA GLY A 45 4.67 -12.45 -3.51
C GLY A 45 3.62 -12.66 -2.41
N LEU A 46 3.86 -12.17 -1.19
CA LEU A 46 2.87 -12.23 -0.11
C LEU A 46 1.81 -11.15 -0.32
N THR A 47 0.54 -11.56 -0.18
CA THR A 47 -0.60 -10.63 -0.29
C THR A 47 -1.04 -10.16 1.09
N HIS A 48 -0.94 -8.86 1.31
CA HIS A 48 -1.42 -8.16 2.49
C HIS A 48 -2.82 -7.64 2.23
N ARG A 49 -3.73 -7.86 3.18
CA ARG A 49 -5.03 -7.19 3.23
C ARG A 49 -5.09 -6.39 4.53
N PRO A 50 -4.81 -5.07 4.49
CA PRO A 50 -4.99 -4.22 5.65
C PRO A 50 -6.42 -4.34 6.17
N SER A 51 -6.56 -4.39 7.49
CA SER A 51 -7.88 -4.37 8.12
C SER A 51 -8.61 -3.07 7.73
N PRO A 52 -9.94 -3.10 7.57
CA PRO A 52 -10.72 -1.88 7.42
C PRO A 52 -10.50 -0.91 8.60
N GLY A 53 -10.77 0.38 8.40
CA GLY A 53 -10.68 1.40 9.46
C GLY A 53 -9.33 2.11 9.58
N TYR A 54 -8.47 2.04 8.56
CA TYR A 54 -7.30 2.91 8.51
C TYR A 54 -7.74 4.38 8.38
N LEU A 55 -7.11 5.24 9.18
CA LEU A 55 -7.34 6.68 9.20
C LEU A 55 -6.49 7.40 8.14
N LEU A 56 -5.34 6.83 7.81
CA LEU A 56 -4.39 7.40 6.86
C LEU A 56 -3.69 6.27 6.09
N ILE A 57 -3.44 6.53 4.81
CA ILE A 57 -2.54 5.74 3.98
C ILE A 57 -1.37 6.65 3.62
N SER A 58 -0.15 6.20 3.87
CA SER A 58 1.08 6.92 3.50
C SER A 58 2.02 5.98 2.78
N TRP A 59 2.85 6.50 1.89
CA TRP A 59 3.91 5.73 1.24
C TRP A 59 5.13 6.61 1.07
N LEU A 60 6.29 5.96 0.96
CA LEU A 60 7.54 6.61 0.60
C LEU A 60 7.97 6.05 -0.76
N PRO A 61 8.13 6.86 -1.80
CA PRO A 61 8.72 6.40 -3.05
C PRO A 61 10.22 6.10 -2.88
N LYS A 62 10.75 5.23 -3.73
CA LYS A 62 12.18 5.04 -3.92
C LYS A 62 12.82 6.33 -4.43
N GLU A 63 14.10 6.51 -4.15
CA GLU A 63 14.85 7.68 -4.58
C GLU A 63 14.74 7.89 -6.10
N GLY A 64 14.38 9.11 -6.51
CA GLY A 64 14.19 9.47 -7.92
C GLY A 64 12.88 8.98 -8.55
N ALA A 65 12.08 8.17 -7.85
CA ALA A 65 10.78 7.70 -8.33
C ALA A 65 9.68 8.75 -8.07
N PRO A 66 8.58 8.75 -8.85
CA PRO A 66 7.50 9.71 -8.65
C PRO A 66 6.81 9.49 -7.28
N ASN A 67 6.40 10.59 -6.63
CA ASN A 67 5.63 10.54 -5.38
C ASN A 67 4.22 9.98 -5.57
N PHE A 68 3.72 9.92 -6.80
CA PHE A 68 2.37 9.49 -7.10
C PHE A 68 2.33 8.77 -8.45
N VAL A 69 1.61 7.65 -8.48
CA VAL A 69 1.30 6.86 -9.68
C VAL A 69 -0.22 6.85 -9.81
N ALA A 70 -0.72 7.27 -10.97
CA ALA A 70 -2.13 7.44 -11.30
C ALA A 70 -2.62 6.30 -12.20
#